data_AF-A0AAD6AQB5-F1
#
_entry.id   AF-A0AAD6AQB5-F1
#
_cell.length_a   1.000
_cell.length_b   1.000
_cell.length_c   1.000
_cell.angle_alpha   90.00
_cell.angle_beta   90.00
_cell.angle_gamma   90.00
#
_symmetry.space_group_name_H-M   'P 1'
#
loop_
_entity.id
_entity.type
_entity.pdbx_description
1 polymer ?
#
loop_
_entity_poly.entity_id
_entity_poly.type
_entity_poly.pdbx_seq_one_letter_code
_entity_poly.pdbx_strand_id
1 'polypeptide(L)'
;MADEPTREWSDEQLKSDDLPKKDVITFIQDNAAHSFLNEHKLLGNLKSVAKTAKKEQLIIAYNQLFESKRFKGTEPVEDVTEQIRTVKIEDKKELPAEVIDEGPPKFKKAVLKKGDKTNFPKKGENVSCWYTGSLEDGTVFDTNLPTTARKKKQSKPLSFKVGLGRVIRGWDEGILTMSKGETSRLEIEPEWAYGRKGLPDSKIPPNAKLFFEIELVAVD
;
A
#
# COMPACT_ATOMS: atom_id res chain seq x y z
N MET A 1 -2.16 4.33 7.04
CA MET A 1 -2.23 5.64 7.70
C MET A 1 -1.61 6.63 6.74
N ALA A 2 -2.36 7.61 6.22
CA ALA A 2 -1.70 8.73 5.58
C ALA A 2 -0.94 9.44 6.71
N ASP A 3 0.40 9.42 6.63
CA ASP A 3 1.25 10.11 7.59
C ASP A 3 0.78 11.57 7.61
N GLU A 4 0.33 12.06 8.77
CA GLU A 4 -0.14 13.43 8.90
C GLU A 4 1.10 14.29 8.67
N PRO A 5 1.23 14.96 7.50
CA PRO A 5 2.48 15.63 7.17
C PRO A 5 2.75 16.66 8.27
N THR A 6 3.99 16.81 8.72
CA THR A 6 4.29 17.80 9.76
C THR A 6 4.06 19.20 9.21
N ARG A 7 3.50 20.12 10.02
CA ARG A 7 3.38 21.53 9.60
C ARG A 7 4.79 22.11 9.44
N GLU A 8 5.27 22.21 8.20
CA GLU A 8 6.58 22.79 7.91
C GLU A 8 6.62 24.31 8.15
N TRP A 9 5.47 24.99 8.05
CA TRP A 9 5.39 26.44 8.23
C TRP A 9 4.26 26.85 9.18
N SER A 10 4.59 27.78 10.08
CA SER A 10 3.63 28.47 10.96
C SER A 10 2.88 29.57 10.21
N ASP A 11 1.72 30.00 10.71
CA ASP A 11 0.89 31.00 10.01
C ASP A 11 1.59 32.36 9.82
N GLU A 12 2.48 32.74 10.73
CA GLU A 12 3.33 33.93 10.61
C GLU A 12 4.38 33.79 9.48
N GLN A 13 4.95 32.59 9.30
CA GLN A 13 5.92 32.32 8.22
C GLN A 13 5.24 32.22 6.85
N LEU A 14 4.01 31.70 6.81
CA LEU A 14 3.17 31.63 5.61
C LEU A 14 2.70 33.02 5.15
N LYS A 15 2.53 33.96 6.09
CA LYS A 15 2.24 35.38 5.80
C LYS A 15 3.49 36.16 5.37
N SER A 16 4.69 35.74 5.81
CA SER A 16 5.95 36.41 5.47
C SER A 16 6.29 36.33 3.98
N ASP A 17 6.79 37.43 3.39
CA ASP A 17 7.13 37.54 1.96
C ASP A 17 8.31 36.66 1.52
N ASP A 18 9.12 36.20 2.47
CA ASP A 18 10.24 35.28 2.25
C ASP A 18 9.81 33.90 1.72
N LEU A 19 8.56 33.49 1.93
CA LEU A 19 8.11 32.17 1.50
C LEU A 19 7.52 32.19 0.07
N PRO A 20 8.14 31.48 -0.89
CA PRO A 20 7.65 31.43 -2.26
C PRO A 20 6.31 30.68 -2.34
N LYS A 21 5.32 31.31 -2.99
CA LYS A 21 3.97 30.75 -3.16
C LYS A 21 3.99 29.36 -3.83
N LYS A 22 5.00 29.09 -4.66
CA LYS A 22 5.15 27.82 -5.39
C LYS A 22 5.45 26.66 -4.45
N ASP A 23 6.26 26.87 -3.42
CA ASP A 23 6.57 25.82 -2.44
C ASP A 23 5.33 25.47 -1.63
N VAL A 24 4.56 26.47 -1.20
CA VAL A 24 3.27 26.24 -0.51
C VAL A 24 2.30 25.46 -1.39
N ILE A 25 2.16 25.84 -2.67
CA ILE A 25 1.28 25.14 -3.61
C ILE A 25 1.75 23.70 -3.82
N THR A 26 3.05 23.49 -4.02
CA THR A 26 3.61 22.16 -4.26
C THR A 26 3.40 21.27 -3.04
N PHE A 27 3.64 21.80 -1.84
CA PHE A 27 3.39 21.09 -0.60
C PHE A 27 1.91 20.72 -0.46
N ILE A 28 0.99 21.66 -0.69
CA ILE A 28 -0.45 21.38 -0.63
C ILE A 28 -0.82 20.34 -1.70
N GLN A 29 -0.31 20.43 -2.93
CA GLN A 29 -0.59 19.45 -3.99
C GLN A 29 -0.07 18.05 -3.67
N ASP A 30 1.10 17.95 -3.04
CA ASP A 30 1.71 16.67 -2.71
C ASP A 30 0.99 15.98 -1.55
N ASN A 31 0.50 16.79 -0.60
CA ASN A 31 -0.02 16.31 0.68
C ASN A 31 -1.53 16.37 0.82
N ALA A 32 -2.25 17.19 0.06
CA ALA A 32 -3.69 17.29 0.11
C ALA A 32 -4.40 16.25 -0.76
N ALA A 33 -5.60 15.89 -0.35
CA ALA A 33 -6.43 15.01 -1.15
C ALA A 33 -6.93 15.69 -2.43
N HIS A 34 -7.25 14.87 -3.42
CA HIS A 34 -7.60 15.35 -4.75
C HIS A 34 -8.86 16.25 -4.75
N SER A 35 -9.87 15.93 -3.93
CA SER A 35 -11.07 16.76 -3.86
C SER A 35 -10.83 18.06 -3.09
N PHE A 36 -9.91 18.08 -2.13
CA PHE A 36 -9.47 19.32 -1.46
C PHE A 36 -8.74 20.26 -2.44
N LEU A 37 -7.86 19.71 -3.26
CA LEU A 37 -7.17 20.47 -4.32
C LEU A 37 -8.15 21.03 -5.35
N ASN A 38 -9.17 20.26 -5.70
CA ASN A 38 -10.21 20.70 -6.62
C ASN A 38 -11.05 21.85 -6.02
N GLU A 39 -11.46 21.74 -4.76
CA GLU A 39 -12.25 22.75 -4.06
C GLU A 39 -11.53 24.10 -3.98
N HIS A 40 -10.23 24.08 -3.65
CA HIS A 40 -9.41 25.28 -3.60
C HIS A 40 -8.80 25.70 -4.96
N LYS A 41 -9.17 25.02 -6.07
CA LYS A 41 -8.62 25.26 -7.42
C LYS A 41 -7.10 25.19 -7.50
N LEU A 42 -6.51 24.36 -6.63
CA LEU A 42 -5.09 24.07 -6.58
C LEU A 42 -4.75 22.82 -7.39
N LEU A 43 -5.70 22.22 -8.09
CA LEU A 43 -5.47 21.08 -8.97
C LEU A 43 -4.93 21.53 -10.34
N GLY A 44 -3.77 21.02 -10.74
CA GLY A 44 -3.18 21.27 -12.07
C GLY A 44 -1.74 21.79 -12.00
N ASN A 45 -1.26 22.36 -13.12
CA ASN A 45 0.16 22.71 -13.25
C ASN A 45 0.57 23.89 -12.34
N LEU A 46 1.64 23.71 -11.56
CA LEU A 46 2.19 24.67 -10.60
C LEU A 46 2.31 26.10 -11.15
N LYS A 47 2.75 26.27 -12.41
CA LYS A 47 2.94 27.60 -13.02
C LYS A 47 1.61 28.33 -13.24
N SER A 48 0.55 27.60 -13.56
CA SER A 48 -0.79 28.14 -13.78
C SER A 48 -1.49 28.46 -12.46
N VAL A 49 -1.37 27.54 -11.50
CA VAL A 49 -1.93 27.69 -10.15
C VAL A 49 -1.26 28.86 -9.43
N ALA A 50 0.07 28.98 -9.47
CA ALA A 50 0.78 30.09 -8.82
C ALA A 50 0.49 31.48 -9.42
N LYS A 51 0.02 31.55 -10.67
CA LYS A 51 -0.39 32.80 -11.32
C LYS A 51 -1.81 33.22 -10.92
N THR A 52 -2.65 32.25 -10.57
CA THR A 52 -4.09 32.45 -10.29
C THR A 52 -4.38 32.49 -8.79
N ALA A 53 -3.61 31.77 -7.98
CA ALA A 53 -3.80 31.66 -6.53
C ALA A 53 -3.18 32.85 -5.78
N LYS A 54 -3.99 33.50 -4.93
CA LYS A 54 -3.55 34.58 -4.02
C LYS A 54 -2.87 34.00 -2.79
N LYS A 55 -1.89 34.73 -2.24
CA LYS A 55 -1.11 34.26 -1.08
C LYS A 55 -2.01 33.91 0.10
N GLU A 56 -2.92 34.81 0.45
CA GLU A 56 -3.89 34.59 1.54
C GLU A 56 -4.76 33.34 1.36
N GLN A 57 -5.15 33.02 0.12
CA GLN A 57 -5.91 31.81 -0.18
C GLN A 57 -5.08 30.53 0.04
N LEU A 58 -3.78 30.58 -0.24
CA LEU A 58 -2.88 29.47 0.02
C LEU A 58 -2.67 29.25 1.53
N ILE A 59 -2.62 30.33 2.31
CA ILE A 59 -2.48 30.25 3.77
C ILE A 59 -3.74 29.62 4.39
N ILE A 60 -4.92 30.04 3.93
CA ILE A 60 -6.19 29.48 4.40
C ILE A 60 -6.30 28.00 4.01
N ALA A 61 -6.01 27.67 2.74
CA ALA A 61 -6.05 26.30 2.26
C ALA A 61 -5.05 25.40 3.01
N TYR A 62 -3.84 25.88 3.29
CA TYR A 62 -2.86 25.14 4.09
C TYR A 62 -3.37 24.89 5.51
N ASN A 63 -3.91 25.90 6.20
CA ASN A 63 -4.42 25.69 7.55
C ASN A 63 -5.63 24.76 7.58
N GLN A 64 -6.57 24.94 6.64
CA GLN A 64 -7.77 24.10 6.51
C GLN A 64 -7.44 22.67 6.14
N LEU A 65 -6.39 22.44 5.33
CA LEU A 65 -5.91 21.10 5.02
C LEU A 65 -5.55 20.34 6.30
N PHE A 66 -4.84 21.00 7.21
CA PHE A 66 -4.40 20.43 8.48
C PHE A 66 -5.51 20.34 9.53
N GLU A 67 -6.38 21.35 9.60
CA GLU A 67 -7.50 21.36 10.53
C GLU A 67 -8.54 20.30 10.15
N SER A 68 -8.85 20.20 8.86
CA SER A 68 -9.80 19.21 8.33
C SER A 68 -9.18 17.83 8.19
N LYS A 69 -7.86 17.71 8.35
CA LYS A 69 -7.07 16.49 8.14
C LYS A 69 -7.37 15.80 6.79
N ARG A 70 -7.68 16.59 5.76
CA ARG A 70 -8.05 16.13 4.41
C ARG A 70 -6.82 15.86 3.54
N PHE A 71 -5.88 15.14 4.11
CA PHE A 71 -4.63 14.77 3.47
C PHE A 71 -4.84 13.66 2.43
N LYS A 72 -3.91 13.57 1.49
CA LYS A 72 -3.90 12.58 0.42
C LYS A 72 -4.04 11.18 1.01
N GLY A 73 -5.18 10.54 0.72
CA GLY A 73 -5.51 9.20 1.24
C GLY A 73 -6.62 9.16 2.30
N THR A 74 -7.17 10.30 2.74
CA THR A 74 -8.32 10.34 3.68
C THR A 74 -9.69 10.46 3.01
N GLU A 75 -9.76 10.53 1.68
CA GLU A 75 -11.06 10.62 1.00
C GLU A 75 -11.71 9.23 0.82
N PRO A 76 -13.02 9.10 1.10
CA PRO A 76 -13.77 7.90 0.76
C PRO A 76 -13.81 7.74 -0.75
N VAL A 77 -13.54 6.52 -1.20
CA VAL A 77 -13.46 6.06 -2.59
C VAL A 77 -14.80 6.07 -3.35
N GLU A 78 -15.76 6.90 -2.94
CA GLU A 78 -17.14 6.83 -3.44
C GLU A 78 -17.37 7.64 -4.73
N ASP A 79 -16.62 8.71 -5.02
CA ASP A 79 -16.95 9.57 -6.18
C ASP A 79 -16.13 9.32 -7.46
N VAL A 80 -15.29 8.29 -7.52
CA VAL A 80 -14.64 7.86 -8.79
C VAL A 80 -15.50 6.81 -9.52
N THR A 81 -16.62 6.40 -8.94
CA THR A 81 -17.50 5.37 -9.52
C THR A 81 -18.53 5.92 -10.51
N GLU A 82 -18.83 7.22 -10.50
CA GLU A 82 -19.81 7.80 -11.42
C GLU A 82 -19.24 8.17 -12.80
N GLN A 83 -17.92 8.36 -12.95
CA GLN A 83 -17.34 8.71 -14.25
C GLN A 83 -16.87 7.51 -15.09
N ILE A 84 -16.84 6.29 -14.51
CA ILE A 84 -16.41 5.08 -15.23
C ILE A 84 -17.58 4.46 -16.05
N ARG A 85 -18.83 4.91 -15.87
CA ARG A 85 -20.00 4.34 -16.56
C ARG A 85 -20.17 4.75 -18.02
N THR A 86 -19.42 5.72 -18.55
CA THR A 86 -19.66 6.25 -19.91
C THR A 86 -18.67 5.83 -20.99
N VAL A 87 -17.67 4.99 -20.71
CA VAL A 87 -16.78 4.51 -21.79
C VAL A 87 -16.68 2.99 -21.79
N LYS A 88 -17.68 2.37 -22.44
CA LYS A 88 -17.51 1.08 -23.12
C LYS A 88 -16.39 1.21 -24.16
N ILE A 89 -15.54 0.19 -24.30
CA ILE A 89 -15.37 -0.63 -25.50
C ILE A 89 -14.31 -1.71 -25.21
N GLU A 90 -14.62 -2.94 -25.61
CA GLU A 90 -13.76 -4.12 -25.69
C GLU A 90 -12.33 -3.87 -26.21
N ASP A 91 -11.32 -4.59 -25.70
CA ASP A 91 -10.69 -5.70 -26.44
C ASP A 91 -9.47 -6.26 -25.68
N LYS A 92 -9.25 -7.57 -25.81
CA LYS A 92 -8.09 -8.31 -25.30
C LYS A 92 -6.81 -7.84 -25.99
N LYS A 93 -5.73 -7.58 -25.23
CA LYS A 93 -4.37 -7.85 -25.73
C LYS A 93 -3.33 -8.02 -24.63
N GLU A 94 -2.50 -9.04 -24.82
CA GLU A 94 -1.34 -9.41 -24.02
C GLU A 94 -0.15 -8.43 -24.18
N LEU A 95 0.68 -8.39 -23.14
CA LEU A 95 2.06 -7.85 -23.01
C LEU A 95 2.21 -6.32 -22.82
N PRO A 96 3.28 -5.82 -22.15
CA PRO A 96 4.39 -6.48 -21.49
C PRO A 96 4.54 -6.11 -19.99
N ALA A 97 5.58 -6.66 -19.36
CA ALA A 97 6.06 -6.26 -18.05
C ALA A 97 6.52 -4.79 -18.05
N GLU A 98 5.74 -3.91 -17.43
CA GLU A 98 6.24 -2.62 -16.93
C GLU A 98 6.29 -2.70 -15.40
N VAL A 99 7.51 -2.53 -14.89
CA VAL A 99 7.82 -2.20 -13.50
C VAL A 99 6.98 -0.98 -13.13
N ILE A 100 5.86 -1.19 -12.44
CA ILE A 100 5.08 -0.10 -11.88
C ILE A 100 5.84 0.35 -10.63
N ASP A 101 6.62 1.41 -10.79
CA ASP A 101 7.21 2.22 -9.73
C ASP A 101 6.06 2.88 -8.93
N GLU A 102 5.43 2.10 -8.05
CA GLU A 102 4.19 2.46 -7.36
C GLU A 102 4.42 2.66 -5.86
N GLY A 103 5.18 3.71 -5.53
CA GLY A 103 5.37 4.18 -4.16
C GLY A 103 6.09 3.19 -3.22
N PRO A 104 6.36 3.60 -1.96
CA PRO A 104 7.04 2.73 -1.01
C PRO A 104 6.20 1.46 -0.79
N PRO A 105 6.85 0.30 -0.72
CA PRO A 105 6.17 -0.97 -0.51
C PRO A 105 5.25 -0.87 0.71
N LYS A 106 3.95 -1.13 0.53
CA LYS A 106 2.96 -1.16 1.63
C LYS A 106 3.00 -2.47 2.41
N PHE A 107 4.17 -3.09 2.42
CA PHE A 107 4.52 -4.21 3.26
C PHE A 107 5.89 -3.96 3.87
N LYS A 108 6.10 -4.42 5.09
CA LYS A 108 7.43 -4.48 5.72
C LYS A 108 7.84 -5.93 5.84
N LYS A 109 9.10 -6.20 5.51
CA LYS A 109 9.70 -7.52 5.67
C LYS A 109 10.77 -7.47 6.77
N ALA A 110 10.68 -8.40 7.72
CA ALA A 110 11.73 -8.68 8.68
C ALA A 110 12.22 -10.13 8.47
N VAL A 111 13.51 -10.32 8.20
CA VAL A 111 14.09 -11.66 8.08
C VAL A 111 14.38 -12.22 9.47
N LEU A 112 13.69 -13.29 9.86
CA LEU A 112 13.93 -13.99 11.13
C LEU A 112 15.06 -15.01 10.99
N LYS A 113 15.04 -15.77 9.89
CA LYS A 113 16.04 -16.77 9.57
C LYS A 113 16.47 -16.58 8.13
N LYS A 114 17.75 -16.34 7.93
CA LYS A 114 18.34 -16.18 6.59
C LYS A 114 18.24 -17.52 5.86
N GLY A 115 17.77 -17.48 4.61
CA GLY A 115 17.81 -18.62 3.71
C GLY A 115 19.16 -18.73 2.98
N ASP A 116 19.14 -19.44 1.86
CA ASP A 116 20.33 -19.71 1.05
C ASP A 116 20.86 -18.47 0.31
N LYS A 117 20.05 -17.40 0.20
CA LYS A 117 20.38 -16.15 -0.54
C LYS A 117 20.83 -16.33 -1.99
N THR A 118 20.72 -17.53 -2.54
CA THR A 118 21.07 -17.82 -3.95
C THR A 118 19.83 -18.08 -4.78
N ASN A 119 18.88 -18.85 -4.24
CA ASN A 119 17.63 -19.19 -4.92
C ASN A 119 16.49 -18.26 -4.50
N PHE A 120 16.20 -17.26 -5.31
CA PHE A 120 15.03 -16.40 -5.17
C PHE A 120 13.96 -16.81 -6.18
N PRO A 121 12.68 -16.85 -5.80
CA PRO A 121 11.60 -17.18 -6.71
C PRO A 121 11.40 -16.05 -7.73
N LYS A 122 11.09 -16.42 -8.96
CA LYS A 122 10.83 -15.48 -10.05
C LYS A 122 9.34 -15.44 -10.36
N LYS A 123 8.91 -14.35 -11.00
CA LYS A 123 7.54 -14.19 -11.49
C LYS A 123 7.14 -15.40 -12.36
N GLY A 124 6.10 -16.12 -11.94
CA GLY A 124 5.56 -17.31 -12.60
C GLY A 124 6.06 -18.65 -12.05
N GLU A 125 7.12 -18.67 -11.24
CA GLU A 125 7.67 -19.87 -10.59
C GLU A 125 6.74 -20.40 -9.52
N ASN A 126 6.85 -21.69 -9.25
CA ASN A 126 6.04 -22.37 -8.27
C ASN A 126 6.79 -22.43 -6.93
N VAL A 127 6.27 -21.73 -5.94
CA VAL A 127 6.85 -21.68 -4.59
C VAL A 127 6.09 -22.58 -3.65
N SER A 128 6.80 -23.20 -2.71
CA SER A 128 6.22 -23.98 -1.63
C SER A 128 6.64 -23.41 -0.28
N CYS A 129 5.69 -22.97 0.53
CA CYS A 129 5.97 -22.33 1.82
C CYS A 129 5.03 -22.80 2.95
N TRP A 130 5.54 -22.67 4.17
CA TRP A 130 4.73 -22.70 5.38
C TRP A 130 4.44 -21.27 5.81
N TYR A 131 3.27 -21.05 6.39
CA TYR A 131 2.94 -19.72 6.90
C TYR A 131 1.99 -19.77 8.09
N THR A 132 2.06 -18.71 8.89
CA THR A 132 1.09 -18.38 9.94
C THR A 132 0.70 -16.92 9.78
N GLY A 133 -0.58 -16.66 9.54
CA GLY A 133 -1.19 -15.35 9.50
C GLY A 133 -1.86 -15.00 10.84
N SER A 134 -1.44 -13.88 11.43
CA SER A 134 -2.00 -13.31 12.63
C SER A 134 -2.39 -11.84 12.45
N LEU A 135 -3.37 -11.40 13.24
CA LEU A 135 -3.77 -10.00 13.34
C LEU A 135 -2.82 -9.24 14.27
N GLU A 136 -2.96 -7.91 14.33
CA GLU A 136 -2.18 -7.04 15.22
C GLU A 136 -2.32 -7.42 16.71
N ASP A 137 -3.49 -7.92 17.10
CA ASP A 137 -3.78 -8.44 18.43
C ASP A 137 -3.08 -9.79 18.74
N GLY A 138 -2.40 -10.38 17.76
CA GLY A 138 -1.76 -11.71 17.88
C GLY A 138 -2.73 -12.88 17.62
N THR A 139 -4.01 -12.59 17.40
CA THR A 139 -5.01 -13.59 16.99
C THR A 139 -4.62 -14.22 15.65
N VAL A 140 -4.32 -15.52 15.64
CA VAL A 140 -4.03 -16.29 14.43
C VAL A 140 -5.34 -16.55 13.68
N PHE A 141 -5.46 -16.01 12.46
CA PHE A 141 -6.64 -16.21 11.61
C PHE A 141 -6.46 -17.32 10.60
N ASP A 142 -5.21 -17.61 10.19
CA ASP A 142 -4.91 -18.65 9.22
C ASP A 142 -3.51 -19.24 9.47
N THR A 143 -3.35 -20.56 9.34
CA THR A 143 -2.02 -21.19 9.44
C THR A 143 -2.00 -22.51 8.68
N ASN A 144 -0.91 -22.74 7.95
CA ASN A 144 -0.66 -24.02 7.29
C ASN A 144 0.38 -24.86 8.07
N LEU A 145 0.86 -24.42 9.23
CA LEU A 145 1.88 -25.17 9.96
C LEU A 145 1.30 -26.52 10.48
N PRO A 146 2.08 -27.61 10.41
CA PRO A 146 1.67 -28.89 10.95
C PRO A 146 1.59 -28.82 12.48
N THR A 147 0.38 -28.84 13.03
CA THR A 147 0.13 -28.70 14.48
C THR A 147 0.54 -29.92 15.31
N THR A 148 0.86 -31.07 14.69
CA THR A 148 1.31 -32.28 15.39
C THR A 148 2.36 -33.05 14.58
N ALA A 149 3.26 -33.77 15.25
CA ALA A 149 4.27 -34.62 14.62
C ALA A 149 3.66 -35.70 13.70
N ARG A 150 2.46 -36.20 14.02
CA ARG A 150 1.70 -37.12 13.15
C ARG A 150 1.19 -36.43 11.88
N LYS A 151 0.68 -35.19 11.99
CA LYS A 151 0.26 -34.39 10.82
C LYS A 151 1.45 -33.96 9.97
N LYS A 152 2.65 -33.74 10.53
CA LYS A 152 3.85 -33.35 9.77
C LYS A 152 4.22 -34.31 8.62
N LYS A 153 3.85 -35.59 8.70
CA LYS A 153 4.07 -36.57 7.61
C LYS A 153 3.02 -36.51 6.49
N GLN A 154 1.84 -35.93 6.74
CA GLN A 154 0.75 -35.77 5.76
C GLN A 154 0.54 -34.32 5.30
N SER A 155 0.96 -33.34 6.09
CA SER A 155 0.87 -31.92 5.78
C SER A 155 1.79 -31.60 4.62
N LYS A 156 1.25 -30.94 3.61
CA LYS A 156 2.00 -30.44 2.45
C LYS A 156 2.15 -28.92 2.57
N PRO A 157 3.32 -28.36 2.23
CA PRO A 157 3.49 -26.91 2.17
C PRO A 157 2.52 -26.31 1.15
N LEU A 158 2.11 -25.06 1.37
CA LEU A 158 1.24 -24.36 0.45
C LEU A 158 2.04 -24.09 -0.82
N SER A 159 1.53 -24.57 -1.95
CA SER A 159 2.19 -24.46 -3.24
C SER A 159 1.39 -23.58 -4.19
N PHE A 160 2.01 -22.53 -4.72
CA PHE A 160 1.35 -21.61 -5.64
C PHE A 160 2.38 -20.91 -6.55
N LYS A 161 1.90 -20.32 -7.65
CA LYS A 161 2.74 -19.53 -8.55
C LYS A 161 2.84 -18.08 -8.08
N VAL A 162 4.05 -17.62 -7.78
CA VAL A 162 4.31 -16.25 -7.32
C VAL A 162 4.35 -15.27 -8.51
N GLY A 163 4.01 -14.01 -8.30
CA GLY A 163 4.14 -12.97 -9.32
C GLY A 163 2.94 -12.89 -10.28
N LEU A 164 1.88 -13.65 -10.03
CA LEU A 164 0.72 -13.77 -10.93
C LEU A 164 -0.57 -13.23 -10.31
N GLY A 165 -0.51 -12.56 -9.15
CA GLY A 165 -1.70 -12.09 -8.44
C GLY A 165 -2.63 -13.21 -7.97
N ARG A 166 -2.08 -14.42 -7.76
CA ARG A 166 -2.80 -15.57 -7.17
C ARG A 166 -3.00 -15.42 -5.67
N VAL A 167 -2.14 -14.62 -5.04
CA VAL A 167 -2.15 -14.27 -3.62
C VAL A 167 -2.22 -12.76 -3.47
N ILE A 168 -2.40 -12.28 -2.25
CA ILE A 168 -2.43 -10.85 -1.96
C ILE A 168 -1.12 -10.17 -2.39
N ARG A 169 -1.19 -8.91 -2.84
CA ARG A 169 -0.03 -8.18 -3.40
C ARG A 169 1.18 -8.17 -2.46
N GLY A 170 0.96 -8.03 -1.16
CA GLY A 170 2.05 -8.07 -0.18
C GLY A 170 2.76 -9.42 -0.07
N TRP A 171 2.06 -10.52 -0.35
CA TRP A 171 2.69 -11.84 -0.44
C TRP A 171 3.47 -11.99 -1.74
N ASP A 172 2.88 -11.58 -2.85
CA ASP A 172 3.49 -11.67 -4.17
C ASP A 172 4.84 -10.95 -4.18
N GLU A 173 4.86 -9.69 -3.75
CA GLU A 173 6.06 -8.86 -3.67
C GLU A 173 7.00 -9.31 -2.55
N GLY A 174 6.45 -9.68 -1.38
CA GLY A 174 7.25 -10.08 -0.23
C GLY A 174 8.04 -11.38 -0.48
N ILE A 175 7.41 -12.38 -1.09
CA ILE A 175 8.00 -13.70 -1.34
C ILE A 175 9.02 -13.64 -2.48
N LEU A 176 8.84 -12.76 -3.48
CA LEU A 176 9.85 -12.50 -4.51
C LEU A 176 11.19 -12.04 -3.92
N THR A 177 11.17 -11.39 -2.75
CA THR A 177 12.41 -10.99 -2.05
C THR A 177 12.99 -12.07 -1.13
N MET A 178 12.31 -13.20 -0.94
CA MET A 178 12.74 -14.27 -0.03
C MET A 178 13.62 -15.28 -0.75
N SER A 179 14.61 -15.81 -0.03
CA SER A 179 15.44 -16.91 -0.54
C SER A 179 14.95 -18.27 -0.06
N LYS A 180 15.25 -19.34 -0.81
CA LYS A 180 14.91 -20.72 -0.40
C LYS A 180 15.49 -21.02 0.99
N GLY A 181 14.67 -21.59 1.87
CA GLY A 181 15.00 -21.87 3.26
C GLY A 181 14.90 -20.67 4.21
N GLU A 182 14.50 -19.49 3.72
CA GLU A 182 14.35 -18.28 4.53
C GLU A 182 13.04 -18.29 5.31
N THR A 183 13.11 -17.85 6.56
CA THR A 183 11.93 -17.51 7.36
C THR A 183 11.88 -16.01 7.55
N SER A 184 10.80 -15.38 7.09
CA SER A 184 10.60 -13.95 7.18
C SER A 184 9.21 -13.62 7.67
N ARG A 185 9.10 -12.56 8.46
CA ARG A 185 7.84 -11.97 8.87
C ARG A 185 7.50 -10.80 7.95
N LEU A 186 6.36 -10.90 7.29
CA LEU A 186 5.77 -9.87 6.47
C LEU A 186 4.66 -9.18 7.26
N GLU A 187 4.78 -7.88 7.46
CA GLU A 187 3.70 -7.00 7.89
C GLU A 187 3.09 -6.41 6.63
N ILE A 188 1.80 -6.66 6.38
CA ILE A 188 1.12 -6.23 5.16
C ILE A 188 -0.01 -5.31 5.58
N GLU A 189 0.03 -4.09 5.06
CA GLU A 189 -1.06 -3.15 5.24
C GLU A 189 -2.32 -3.68 4.55
N PRO A 190 -3.52 -3.38 5.07
CA PRO A 190 -4.78 -3.88 4.52
C PRO A 190 -4.91 -3.64 3.01
N GLU A 191 -4.38 -2.53 2.49
CA GLU A 191 -4.46 -2.20 1.07
C GLU A 191 -3.78 -3.23 0.15
N TRP A 192 -2.71 -3.87 0.62
CA TRP A 192 -2.02 -4.95 -0.11
C TRP A 192 -2.45 -6.35 0.36
N ALA A 193 -3.54 -6.42 1.13
CA ALA A 193 -4.19 -7.61 1.67
C ALA A 193 -5.70 -7.65 1.33
N TYR A 194 -6.59 -7.55 2.32
CA TYR A 194 -8.06 -7.64 2.16
C TYR A 194 -8.79 -6.29 2.20
N GLY A 195 -8.04 -5.20 2.30
CA GLY A 195 -8.51 -3.83 2.21
C GLY A 195 -9.53 -3.42 3.28
N ARG A 196 -10.30 -2.40 2.95
CA ARG A 196 -11.39 -1.86 3.78
C ARG A 196 -12.53 -2.85 4.00
N LYS A 197 -12.66 -3.84 3.13
CA LYS A 197 -13.69 -4.89 3.24
C LYS A 197 -13.34 -5.91 4.32
N GLY A 198 -12.05 -6.11 4.58
CA GLY A 198 -11.59 -7.22 5.41
C GLY A 198 -11.99 -8.57 4.81
N LEU A 199 -11.97 -9.60 5.66
CA LEU A 199 -12.43 -10.94 5.29
C LEU A 199 -13.27 -11.49 6.45
N PRO A 200 -14.59 -11.23 6.45
CA PRO A 200 -15.46 -11.67 7.55
C PRO A 200 -15.46 -13.19 7.73
N ASP A 201 -15.25 -13.95 6.65
CA ASP A 201 -15.16 -15.41 6.65
C ASP A 201 -14.01 -15.95 7.51
N SER A 202 -12.84 -15.29 7.46
CA SER A 202 -11.69 -15.62 8.31
C SER A 202 -11.59 -14.72 9.55
N LYS A 203 -12.68 -14.06 9.95
CA LYS A 203 -12.74 -13.12 11.09
C LYS A 203 -11.72 -11.98 10.99
N ILE A 204 -11.32 -11.59 9.78
CA ILE A 204 -10.39 -10.51 9.54
C ILE A 204 -11.20 -9.21 9.49
N PRO A 205 -11.01 -8.28 10.44
CA PRO A 205 -11.78 -7.04 10.45
C PRO A 205 -11.44 -6.14 9.24
N PRO A 206 -12.33 -5.20 8.91
CA PRO A 206 -12.04 -4.20 7.88
C PRO A 206 -10.79 -3.39 8.26
N ASN A 207 -9.94 -3.09 7.27
CA ASN A 207 -8.67 -2.38 7.48
C ASN A 207 -7.68 -3.06 8.45
N ALA A 208 -7.80 -4.36 8.65
CA ALA A 208 -6.84 -5.09 9.48
C ALA A 208 -5.46 -5.17 8.81
N LYS A 209 -4.43 -4.81 9.58
CA LYS A 209 -3.05 -5.17 9.24
C LYS A 209 -2.84 -6.67 9.49
N LEU A 210 -2.14 -7.31 8.58
CA LEU A 210 -1.85 -8.73 8.66
C LEU A 210 -0.37 -8.95 8.89
N PHE A 211 -0.07 -9.87 9.79
CA PHE A 211 1.27 -10.31 10.11
C PHE A 211 1.39 -11.75 9.65
N PHE A 212 2.26 -12.00 8.69
CA PHE A 212 2.52 -13.33 8.20
C PHE A 212 3.95 -13.73 8.52
N GLU A 213 4.13 -14.80 9.26
CA GLU A 213 5.41 -15.49 9.32
C GLU A 213 5.43 -16.55 8.22
N ILE A 214 6.37 -16.44 7.28
CA ILE A 214 6.47 -17.31 6.11
C ILE A 214 7.83 -17.99 6.13
N GLU A 215 7.84 -19.31 5.91
CA GLU A 215 9.04 -20.11 5.67
C GLU A 215 9.01 -20.66 4.25
N LEU A 216 9.96 -20.23 3.42
CA LEU A 216 10.07 -20.70 2.04
C LEU A 216 10.81 -22.05 2.01
N VAL A 217 10.13 -23.12 1.65
CA VAL A 217 10.68 -24.49 1.68
C VAL A 217 11.32 -24.86 0.34
N ALA A 218 10.62 -24.55 -0.75
CA ALA A 218 11.06 -24.86 -2.10
C ALA A 218 10.61 -23.79 -3.10
N VAL A 219 11.37 -23.71 -4.19
CA VAL A 219 11.13 -22.89 -5.37
C VAL A 219 11.41 -23.81 -6.56
N ASP A 220 10.46 -23.91 -7.48
CA ASP A 220 10.47 -24.80 -8.66
C ASP A 220 10.01 -24.07 -9.92
#